data_AF-A0A4J1UQ24-F1
#
_entry.id   AF-A0A4J1UQ24-F1
#
_cell.length_a   1.000
_cell.length_b   1.000
_cell.length_c   1.000
_cell.angle_alpha   90.00
_cell.angle_beta   90.00
_cell.angle_gamma   90.00
#
_symmetry.space_group_name_H-M   'P 1'
#
loop_
_entity.id
_entity.type
_entity.pdbx_description
1 polymer ?
#
loop_
_entity_poly.entity_id
_entity_poly.type
_entity_poly.pdbx_seq_one_letter_code
_entity_poly.pdbx_strand_id
1 'polypeptide(L)'
;MEELVTLDCLFIDGTKIEANANKYSFVWKKTTEKFSAKLQEQIQVYFQEEITPLLIKYAMFDKKQKRGYKESAKNLANWHYNDKEDSYIHPDGWCYRFHHIKYQKTQTDFQGLLR
;
A
#
# COMPACT_ATOMS: atom_id res chain seq x y z
N MET A 1 8.15 -68.20 8.97
CA MET A 1 8.16 -67.15 10.00
C MET A 1 8.86 -65.97 9.37
N GLU A 2 8.11 -64.96 8.95
CA GLU A 2 8.67 -63.76 8.32
C GLU A 2 9.22 -62.85 9.43
N GLU A 3 10.52 -62.58 9.39
CA GLU A 3 11.18 -61.60 10.23
C GLU A 3 10.76 -60.20 9.75
N LEU A 4 9.88 -59.54 10.51
CA LEU A 4 9.50 -58.16 10.26
C LEU A 4 10.68 -57.26 10.66
N VAL A 5 11.47 -56.83 9.67
CA VAL A 5 12.48 -55.79 9.86
C VAL A 5 11.76 -54.50 10.28
N THR A 6 12.02 -54.02 11.50
CA THR A 6 11.48 -52.75 11.99
C THR A 6 12.08 -51.60 11.18
N LEU A 7 11.22 -50.87 10.44
CA LEU A 7 11.63 -49.75 9.58
C LEU A 7 12.01 -48.47 10.35
N ASP A 8 11.96 -48.49 11.67
CA ASP A 8 12.18 -47.33 12.53
C ASP A 8 13.66 -46.90 12.57
N CYS A 9 14.59 -47.85 12.41
CA CYS A 9 16.01 -47.54 12.34
C CYS A 9 16.85 -48.56 11.55
N LEU A 10 17.79 -48.06 10.76
CA LEU A 10 18.73 -48.79 9.92
C LEU A 10 20.16 -48.47 10.37
N PHE A 11 21.04 -49.46 10.39
CA PHE A 11 22.46 -49.26 10.68
C PHE A 11 23.29 -49.58 9.43
N ILE A 12 24.07 -48.61 8.95
CA ILE A 12 25.01 -48.77 7.84
C ILE A 12 26.38 -48.30 8.33
N ASP A 13 27.39 -49.15 8.27
CA ASP A 13 28.79 -48.84 8.63
C ASP A 13 28.94 -48.19 10.03
N GLY A 14 28.14 -48.65 11.01
CA GLY A 14 28.13 -48.10 12.37
C GLY A 14 27.33 -46.79 12.53
N THR A 15 26.76 -46.25 11.45
CA THR A 15 25.90 -45.06 11.48
C THR A 15 24.43 -45.47 11.63
N LYS A 16 23.75 -44.95 12.67
CA LYS A 16 22.33 -45.16 12.92
C LYS A 16 21.49 -44.13 12.14
N ILE A 17 20.66 -44.60 11.23
CA ILE A 17 19.65 -43.82 10.51
C ILE A 17 18.30 -44.13 11.14
N GLU A 18 17.58 -43.11 11.62
CA GLU A 18 16.26 -43.28 12.23
C GLU A 18 15.21 -42.39 11.55
N ALA A 19 14.02 -42.93 11.32
CA ALA A 19 12.91 -42.23 10.68
C ALA A 19 12.15 -41.34 11.70
N ASN A 20 12.86 -40.36 12.30
CA ASN A 20 12.29 -39.50 13.32
C ASN A 20 12.10 -38.06 12.82
N ALA A 21 10.92 -37.77 12.25
CA ALA A 21 10.54 -36.42 11.80
C ALA A 21 10.46 -35.39 12.94
N ASN A 22 10.26 -35.84 14.18
CA ASN A 22 10.16 -34.97 15.34
C ASN A 22 11.54 -34.47 15.83
N LYS A 23 12.62 -35.22 15.55
CA LYS A 23 13.99 -34.96 16.03
C LYS A 23 14.56 -33.60 15.60
N TYR A 24 14.13 -33.08 14.45
CA TYR A 24 14.60 -31.80 13.92
C TYR A 24 13.48 -30.78 13.72
N SER A 25 12.28 -31.04 14.25
CA SER A 25 11.10 -30.15 14.14
C SER A 25 11.39 -28.71 14.60
N PHE A 26 12.19 -28.55 15.66
CA PHE A 26 12.68 -27.27 16.16
C PHE A 26 13.57 -26.50 15.15
N VAL A 27 14.39 -27.23 14.39
CA VAL A 27 15.32 -26.62 13.41
C VAL A 27 14.55 -26.01 12.24
N TRP A 28 13.48 -26.68 11.80
CA TRP A 28 12.65 -26.18 10.71
C TRP A 28 11.69 -25.07 11.15
N LYS A 29 11.20 -25.11 12.40
CA LYS A 29 10.30 -24.10 12.97
C LYS A 29 10.82 -22.67 12.76
N LYS A 30 12.10 -22.41 13.09
CA LYS A 30 12.69 -21.06 12.98
C LYS A 30 12.73 -20.55 11.53
N THR A 31 13.06 -21.43 10.58
CA THR A 31 13.12 -21.07 9.16
C THR A 31 11.72 -20.85 8.59
N THR A 32 10.76 -21.70 8.97
CA THR A 32 9.34 -21.57 8.59
C THR A 32 8.73 -20.28 9.14
N GLU A 33 9.00 -19.94 10.41
CA GLU A 33 8.54 -18.70 11.04
C GLU A 33 9.07 -17.47 10.29
N LYS A 34 10.38 -17.42 10.01
CA LYS A 34 10.99 -16.32 9.26
C LYS A 34 10.37 -16.13 7.88
N PHE A 35 10.16 -17.22 7.16
CA PHE A 35 9.55 -17.15 5.83
C PHE A 35 8.08 -16.74 5.90
N SER A 36 7.34 -17.24 6.88
CA SER A 36 5.93 -16.86 7.11
C SER A 36 5.77 -15.38 7.43
N ALA A 37 6.64 -14.81 8.27
CA ALA A 37 6.62 -13.39 8.59
C ALA A 37 6.89 -12.53 7.36
N LYS A 38 7.88 -12.92 6.54
CA LYS A 38 8.19 -12.22 5.28
C LYS A 38 7.02 -12.28 4.30
N LEU A 39 6.35 -13.42 4.18
CA LEU A 39 5.15 -13.55 3.34
C LEU A 39 4.02 -12.64 3.83
N GLN A 40 3.77 -12.59 5.14
CA GLN A 40 2.75 -11.71 5.72
C GLN A 40 3.02 -10.25 5.43
N GLU A 41 4.27 -9.80 5.57
CA GLU A 41 4.69 -8.44 5.24
C GLU A 41 4.43 -8.12 3.75
N GLN A 42 4.80 -9.02 2.83
CA GLN A 42 4.54 -8.81 1.40
C GLN A 42 3.05 -8.74 1.09
N ILE A 43 2.22 -9.60 1.70
CA ILE A 43 0.77 -9.57 1.54
C ILE A 43 0.21 -8.24 2.05
N GLN A 44 0.70 -7.74 3.19
CA GLN A 44 0.24 -6.50 3.78
C GLN A 44 0.58 -5.28 2.91
N VAL A 45 1.80 -5.23 2.38
CA VAL A 45 2.23 -4.19 1.43
C VAL A 45 1.36 -4.24 0.17
N TYR A 46 1.20 -5.42 -0.43
CA TYR A 46 0.36 -5.60 -1.62
C TYR A 46 -1.09 -5.13 -1.38
N PHE A 47 -1.68 -5.50 -0.23
CA PHE A 47 -3.02 -5.07 0.13
C PHE A 47 -3.12 -3.54 0.24
N GLN A 48 -2.12 -2.90 0.85
CA GLN A 48 -2.07 -1.45 0.97
C GLN A 48 -1.91 -0.76 -0.39
N GLU A 49 -1.02 -1.24 -1.25
CA GLU A 49 -0.71 -0.59 -2.53
C GLU A 49 -1.78 -0.79 -3.60
N GLU A 50 -2.37 -1.98 -3.69
CA GLU A 50 -3.31 -2.30 -4.78
C GLU A 50 -4.77 -2.32 -4.34
N ILE A 51 -5.07 -2.89 -3.16
CA ILE A 51 -6.47 -3.11 -2.76
C ILE A 51 -7.06 -1.88 -2.08
N THR A 52 -6.32 -1.19 -1.20
CA THR A 52 -6.87 -0.01 -0.50
C THR A 52 -7.27 1.14 -1.43
N PRO A 53 -6.51 1.49 -2.50
CA PRO A 53 -6.92 2.57 -3.39
C PRO A 53 -8.17 2.21 -4.19
N LEU A 54 -8.32 0.93 -4.56
CA LEU A 54 -9.53 0.43 -5.22
C LEU A 54 -10.74 0.49 -4.29
N LEU A 55 -10.58 0.13 -3.01
CA LEU A 55 -11.65 0.20 -2.02
C LEU A 55 -12.07 1.66 -1.77
N ILE A 56 -11.11 2.57 -1.61
CA ILE A 56 -11.38 4.01 -1.45
C ILE A 56 -12.08 4.56 -2.70
N LYS A 57 -11.61 4.21 -3.90
CA LYS A 57 -12.23 4.61 -5.16
C LYS A 57 -13.67 4.12 -5.25
N TYR A 58 -13.92 2.86 -4.89
CA TYR A 58 -15.25 2.26 -4.91
C TYR A 58 -16.17 2.92 -3.87
N ALA A 59 -15.72 3.10 -2.63
CA ALA A 59 -16.48 3.83 -1.60
C ALA A 59 -16.81 5.27 -2.03
N MET A 60 -15.90 5.93 -2.76
CA MET A 60 -16.12 7.26 -3.32
C MET A 60 -17.01 7.27 -4.56
N PHE A 61 -17.22 6.14 -5.23
CA PHE A 61 -18.01 6.06 -6.47
C PHE A 61 -19.46 6.50 -6.24
N ASP A 62 -20.13 5.94 -5.23
CA ASP A 62 -21.51 6.30 -4.89
C ASP A 62 -21.61 7.77 -4.48
N LYS A 63 -20.62 8.28 -3.75
CA LYS A 63 -20.56 9.69 -3.36
C LYS A 63 -20.44 10.60 -4.58
N LYS A 64 -19.63 10.21 -5.58
CA LYS A 64 -19.46 10.95 -6.84
C LYS A 64 -20.72 10.98 -7.70
N GLN A 65 -21.61 10.00 -7.58
CA GLN A 65 -22.86 9.97 -8.35
C GLN A 65 -23.92 10.96 -7.85
N LYS A 66 -23.89 11.32 -6.56
CA LYS A 66 -24.87 12.23 -5.96
C LYS A 66 -24.79 13.63 -6.58
N ARG A 67 -25.96 14.21 -6.90
CA ARG A 67 -26.09 15.55 -7.51
C ARG A 67 -25.28 16.62 -6.75
N GLY A 68 -25.42 16.66 -5.42
CA GLY A 68 -24.72 17.63 -4.59
C GLY A 68 -23.19 17.48 -4.61
N TYR A 69 -22.65 16.29 -4.91
CA TYR A 69 -21.22 16.16 -5.18
C TYR A 69 -20.87 16.71 -6.55
N LYS A 70 -21.62 16.35 -7.60
CA LYS A 70 -21.36 16.81 -8.99
C LYS A 70 -21.38 18.32 -9.12
N GLU A 71 -22.37 18.98 -8.51
CA GLU A 71 -22.54 20.44 -8.54
C GLU A 71 -21.73 21.16 -7.44
N SER A 72 -20.96 20.43 -6.64
CA SER A 72 -20.23 21.03 -5.52
C SER A 72 -19.20 22.03 -6.02
N ALA A 73 -19.17 23.21 -5.41
CA ALA A 73 -18.14 24.19 -5.68
C ALA A 73 -16.74 23.79 -5.21
N LYS A 74 -16.61 22.68 -4.46
CA LYS A 74 -15.31 22.07 -4.14
C LYS A 74 -14.67 21.35 -5.33
N ASN A 75 -15.42 21.07 -6.39
CA ASN A 75 -14.88 20.46 -7.59
C ASN A 75 -14.34 21.53 -8.53
N LEU A 76 -13.04 21.51 -8.80
CA LEU A 76 -12.39 22.45 -9.71
C LEU A 76 -12.98 22.42 -11.13
N ALA A 77 -13.49 21.28 -11.58
CA ALA A 77 -14.14 21.14 -12.89
C ALA A 77 -15.39 22.04 -13.05
N ASN A 78 -15.98 22.50 -11.94
CA ASN A 78 -17.11 23.42 -11.96
C ASN A 78 -16.68 24.89 -12.01
N TRP A 79 -15.38 25.17 -11.94
CA TRP A 79 -14.84 26.52 -12.00
C TRP A 79 -14.54 26.88 -13.45
N HIS A 80 -14.91 28.10 -13.84
CA HIS A 80 -14.64 28.58 -15.19
C HIS A 80 -13.37 29.42 -15.20
N TYR A 81 -12.38 29.04 -16.01
CA TYR A 81 -11.18 29.83 -16.20
C TYR A 81 -11.37 30.83 -17.34
N ASN A 82 -10.96 32.08 -17.11
CA ASN A 82 -10.97 33.14 -18.10
C ASN A 82 -9.53 33.52 -18.46
N ASP A 83 -9.09 33.09 -19.65
CA ASP A 83 -7.75 33.38 -20.20
C ASP A 83 -7.44 34.88 -20.28
N LYS A 84 -8.45 35.72 -20.53
CA LYS A 84 -8.22 37.16 -20.79
C LYS A 84 -7.80 37.91 -19.54
N GLU A 85 -8.28 37.48 -18.38
CA GLU A 85 -8.06 38.15 -17.10
C GLU A 85 -7.21 37.31 -16.14
N ASP A 86 -6.70 36.16 -16.60
CA ASP A 86 -6.00 35.15 -15.80
C ASP A 86 -6.71 34.89 -14.47
N SER A 87 -8.01 34.58 -14.57
CA SER A 87 -8.91 34.52 -13.43
C SER A 87 -9.80 33.27 -13.45
N TYR A 88 -10.06 32.73 -12.26
CA TYR A 88 -11.02 31.64 -12.09
C TYR A 88 -12.33 32.18 -11.52
N ILE A 89 -13.45 31.73 -12.06
CA ILE A 89 -14.80 32.07 -11.61
C ILE A 89 -15.35 30.86 -10.85
N HIS A 90 -15.63 31.06 -9.56
CA HIS A 90 -16.30 30.10 -8.70
C HIS A 90 -17.75 29.90 -9.13
N PRO A 91 -18.37 28.72 -8.93
CA PRO A 91 -19.79 28.48 -9.26
C PRO A 91 -20.77 29.50 -8.65
N ASP A 92 -20.48 29.97 -7.44
CA ASP A 92 -21.26 31.01 -6.75
C ASP A 92 -21.01 32.45 -7.28
N GLY A 93 -20.21 32.61 -8.33
CA GLY A 93 -19.96 33.89 -9.02
C GLY A 93 -18.75 34.69 -8.54
N TRP A 94 -17.99 34.19 -7.57
CA TRP A 94 -16.78 34.88 -7.07
C TRP A 94 -15.61 34.74 -8.06
N CYS A 95 -14.96 35.86 -8.39
CA CYS A 95 -13.77 35.87 -9.25
C CYS A 95 -12.49 35.84 -8.42
N TYR A 96 -11.68 34.79 -8.61
CA TYR A 96 -10.36 34.62 -8.05
C TYR A 96 -9.31 35.01 -9.08
N ARG A 97 -8.78 36.22 -8.92
CA ARG A 97 -7.63 36.70 -9.69
C ARG A 97 -6.34 36.33 -8.99
N PHE A 98 -5.42 35.77 -9.75
CA PHE A 98 -4.07 35.56 -9.27
C PHE A 98 -3.36 36.90 -9.12
N HIS A 99 -2.84 37.20 -7.91
CA HIS A 99 -2.22 38.51 -7.63
C HIS A 99 -0.70 38.45 -7.69
N HIS A 100 -0.07 37.54 -6.95
CA HIS A 100 1.38 37.32 -7.01
C HIS A 100 1.77 36.03 -6.29
N ILE A 101 2.90 35.47 -6.69
CA ILE A 101 3.61 34.42 -5.96
C ILE A 101 4.53 35.08 -4.93
N LYS A 102 4.48 34.61 -3.68
CA LYS A 102 5.47 34.98 -2.67
C LYS A 102 6.61 33.97 -2.65
N TYR A 103 7.84 34.48 -2.72
CA TYR A 103 9.05 33.68 -2.57
C TYR A 103 9.62 33.94 -1.18
N GLN A 104 9.99 32.86 -0.47
CA GLN A 104 10.82 32.97 0.73
C GLN A 104 12.19 32.35 0.47
N LYS A 105 13.21 33.04 0.94
CA LYS A 105 14.59 32.54 0.98
C LYS A 105 14.82 31.90 2.34
N THR A 106 15.17 30.63 2.35
CA THR A 106 15.67 29.97 3.58
C THR A 106 17.16 30.28 3.76
N GLN A 107 17.69 30.03 4.95
CA GLN A 107 19.08 30.31 5.34
C GLN A 107 20.14 29.66 4.42
N THR A 108 19.75 28.70 3.60
CA THR A 108 20.60 27.96 2.66
C THR A 108 20.42 28.39 1.19
N ASP A 109 19.91 29.60 0.94
CA ASP A 109 19.68 30.18 -0.39
C ASP A 109 18.71 29.41 -1.32
N PHE A 110 17.99 28.43 -0.78
CA PHE A 110 16.90 27.79 -1.51
C PHE A 110 15.68 28.72 -1.55
N GLN A 111 15.21 29.04 -2.76
CA GLN A 111 13.96 29.77 -2.96
C GLN A 111 12.80 28.76 -3.00
N GLY A 112 11.96 28.79 -1.97
CA GLY A 112 10.71 28.02 -1.92
C GLY A 112 9.52 28.86 -2.33
N LEU A 113 8.62 28.29 -3.13
CA LEU A 113 7.30 28.85 -3.38
C LEU A 113 6.46 28.72 -2.10
N LEU A 114 5.95 29.84 -1.58
CA LEU A 114 4.89 29.79 -0.57
C LEU A 114 3.55 29.58 -1.28
N ARG A 115 2.79 28.59 -0.82
CA ARG A 115 1.42 28.31 -1.28
C ARG A 115 0.39 28.88 -0.34
#